data_AF-A0A3G1A4X1-F1
#
_entry.id   AF-A0A3G1A4X1-F1
#
_cell.length_a   1.000
_cell.length_b   1.000
_cell.length_c   1.000
_cell.angle_alpha   90.00
_cell.angle_beta   90.00
_cell.angle_gamma   90.00
#
_symmetry.space_group_name_H-M   'P 1'
#
loop_
_entity.id
_entity.type
_entity.pdbx_description
1 polymer ?
#
loop_
_entity_poly.entity_id
_entity_poly.type
_entity_poly.pdbx_seq_one_letter_code
_entity_poly.pdbx_strand_id
1 'polypeptide(L)'
;MDMGVIGLPGAERHLALALRYLEEGRTLIEKDPVQASEKLYKAAEEAVKALAIGLDQEQARIAAKEGAWWTRLLNRASEGAAEKLGIEELALWWKAAYYLHVEGFHEARLDSEDVKRNYRYIEALVTTTEKILKAKA
;
A
#
# COMPACT_ATOMS: atom_id res chain seq x y z
N MET A 1 -11.54 32.13 8.90
CA MET A 1 -11.64 30.66 8.89
C MET A 1 -11.36 30.26 7.47
N ASP A 2 -10.13 29.85 7.20
CA ASP A 2 -9.73 29.34 5.90
C ASP A 2 -8.66 28.28 6.18
N MET A 3 -9.10 27.05 6.39
CA MET A 3 -8.21 25.88 6.50
C MET A 3 -8.06 25.29 5.09
N GLY A 4 -7.35 26.01 4.24
CA GLY A 4 -6.82 25.46 3.00
C GLY A 4 -5.73 24.46 3.31
N VAL A 5 -5.78 23.32 2.61
CA VAL A 5 -4.82 22.19 2.61
C VAL A 5 -5.03 21.20 3.77
N ILE A 6 -5.90 20.20 3.58
CA ILE A 6 -5.88 18.96 4.38
C ILE A 6 -5.28 17.82 3.54
N GLY A 7 -3.97 17.92 3.31
CA GLY A 7 -3.10 16.76 3.29
C GLY A 7 -2.50 16.64 4.69
N LEU A 8 -2.86 15.62 5.48
CA LEU A 8 -2.24 15.43 6.80
C LEU A 8 -0.72 15.21 6.61
N PRO A 9 0.16 15.94 7.34
CA PRO A 9 1.60 15.78 7.24
C PRO A 9 1.99 14.30 7.35
N GLY A 10 2.45 13.71 6.25
CA GLY A 10 2.84 12.30 6.19
C GLY A 10 2.13 11.45 5.13
N ALA A 11 0.87 11.73 4.78
CA ALA A 11 0.17 10.95 3.74
C ALA A 11 0.86 11.07 2.38
N GLU A 12 1.23 12.28 1.98
CA GLU A 12 1.95 12.56 0.72
C GLU A 12 3.33 11.90 0.67
N ARG A 13 4.04 11.89 1.81
CA ARG A 13 5.36 11.23 1.92
C ARG A 13 5.23 9.72 1.70
N HIS A 14 4.25 9.09 2.33
CA HIS A 14 3.96 7.67 2.14
C HIS A 14 3.51 7.38 0.71
N LEU A 15 2.66 8.22 0.11
CA LEU A 15 2.26 8.08 -1.29
C LEU A 15 3.47 8.16 -2.25
N ALA A 16 4.39 9.11 -2.03
CA ALA A 16 5.60 9.24 -2.85
C ALA A 16 6.49 7.99 -2.75
N LEU A 17 6.64 7.41 -1.55
CA LEU A 17 7.35 6.15 -1.36
C LEU A 17 6.63 4.98 -2.05
N ALA A 18 5.30 4.92 -1.96
CA ALA A 18 4.49 3.89 -2.61
C ALA A 18 4.70 3.88 -4.13
N LEU A 19 4.61 5.05 -4.77
CA LEU A 19 4.83 5.21 -6.21
C LEU A 19 6.25 4.81 -6.62
N ARG A 20 7.26 5.23 -5.83
CA ARG A 20 8.66 4.85 -6.07
C ARG A 20 8.85 3.34 -6.00
N TYR A 21 8.35 2.70 -4.94
CA TYR A 21 8.49 1.26 -4.78
C TYR A 21 7.71 0.45 -5.81
N LEU A 22 6.56 0.96 -6.27
CA LEU A 22 5.80 0.34 -7.35
C LEU A 22 6.63 0.29 -8.64
N GLU A 23 7.28 1.39 -9.00
CA GLU A 23 8.13 1.46 -10.20
C GLU A 23 9.39 0.59 -10.04
N GLU A 24 10.08 0.67 -8.88
CA GLU A 24 11.21 -0.22 -8.58
C GLU A 24 10.81 -1.70 -8.73
N GLY A 25 9.69 -2.10 -8.11
CA GLY A 25 9.17 -3.46 -8.19
C GLY A 25 8.84 -3.89 -9.61
N ARG A 26 8.16 -3.03 -10.39
CA ARG A 26 7.83 -3.28 -11.80
C ARG A 26 9.07 -3.56 -12.64
N THR A 27 10.14 -2.80 -12.46
CA THR A 27 11.39 -2.96 -13.24
C THR A 27 12.17 -4.23 -12.88
N LEU A 28 11.88 -4.84 -11.73
CA LEU A 28 12.55 -6.04 -11.23
C LEU A 28 11.82 -7.33 -11.58
N ILE A 29 10.53 -7.30 -11.97
CA ILE A 29 9.71 -8.50 -12.18
C ILE A 29 10.43 -9.57 -13.01
N GLU A 30 10.99 -9.19 -14.16
CA GLU A 30 11.63 -10.11 -15.11
C GLU A 30 13.11 -10.41 -14.76
N LYS A 31 13.70 -9.65 -13.82
CA LYS A 31 15.14 -9.71 -13.49
C LYS A 31 15.41 -10.44 -12.17
N ASP A 32 14.58 -10.15 -11.17
CA ASP A 32 14.69 -10.62 -9.79
C ASP A 32 13.28 -10.63 -9.17
N PRO A 33 12.47 -11.68 -9.41
CA PRO A 33 11.09 -11.77 -8.92
C PRO A 33 10.99 -11.77 -7.38
N VAL A 34 12.04 -12.22 -6.68
CA VAL A 34 12.11 -12.19 -5.21
C VAL A 34 12.19 -10.76 -4.71
N GLN A 35 13.12 -9.96 -5.26
CA GLN A 35 13.22 -8.54 -4.91
C GLN A 35 12.04 -7.73 -5.42
N ALA A 36 11.49 -8.06 -6.59
CA ALA A 36 10.27 -7.45 -7.10
C ALA A 36 9.12 -7.63 -6.10
N SER A 37 8.94 -8.84 -5.57
CA SER A 37 7.90 -9.15 -4.59
C SER A 37 8.00 -8.28 -3.33
N GLU A 38 9.20 -8.09 -2.79
CA GLU A 38 9.43 -7.24 -1.62
C GLU A 38 9.17 -5.76 -1.91
N LYS A 39 9.59 -5.26 -3.08
CA LYS A 39 9.33 -3.87 -3.49
C LYS A 39 7.83 -3.62 -3.68
N LEU A 40 7.13 -4.55 -4.30
CA LEU A 40 5.69 -4.45 -4.50
C LEU A 40 4.91 -4.54 -3.17
N TYR A 41 5.34 -5.38 -2.23
CA TYR A 41 4.80 -5.36 -0.87
C TYR A 41 5.01 -3.99 -0.19
N LYS A 42 6.23 -3.44 -0.26
CA LYS A 42 6.52 -2.09 0.29
C LYS A 42 5.68 -1.01 -0.37
N ALA A 43 5.43 -1.10 -1.66
CA ALA A 43 4.54 -0.17 -2.36
C ALA A 43 3.12 -0.20 -1.77
N ALA A 44 2.57 -1.41 -1.58
CA ALA A 44 1.26 -1.59 -0.95
C ALA A 44 1.23 -1.14 0.51
N GLU A 45 2.26 -1.45 1.29
CA GLU A 45 2.37 -1.03 2.70
C GLU A 45 2.33 0.49 2.81
N GLU A 46 3.13 1.19 2.01
CA GLU A 46 3.17 2.65 2.01
C GLU A 46 1.85 3.26 1.50
N ALA A 47 1.19 2.63 0.53
CA ALA A 47 -0.14 3.05 0.08
C ALA A 47 -1.21 2.92 1.18
N VAL A 48 -1.23 1.79 1.92
CA VAL A 48 -2.15 1.60 3.05
C VAL A 48 -1.89 2.61 4.16
N LYS A 49 -0.62 2.91 4.48
CA LYS A 49 -0.27 3.96 5.44
C LYS A 49 -0.76 5.33 4.98
N ALA A 50 -0.56 5.66 3.69
CA ALA A 50 -1.00 6.92 3.11
C ALA A 50 -2.53 7.07 3.19
N LEU A 51 -3.29 6.02 2.84
CA LEU A 51 -4.74 5.99 2.98
C LEU A 51 -5.17 6.14 4.44
N ALA A 52 -4.60 5.37 5.35
CA ALA A 52 -4.96 5.40 6.76
C ALA A 52 -4.78 6.80 7.36
N ILE A 53 -3.67 7.46 7.02
CA ILE A 53 -3.40 8.84 7.44
C ILE A 53 -4.39 9.79 6.76
N GLY A 54 -4.54 9.76 5.43
CA GLY A 54 -5.43 10.67 4.70
C GLY A 54 -6.94 10.47 4.96
N LEU A 55 -7.31 9.35 5.57
CA LEU A 55 -8.66 9.05 6.03
C LEU A 55 -8.85 9.27 7.54
N ASP A 56 -7.82 9.71 8.25
CA ASP A 56 -7.78 9.88 9.72
C ASP A 56 -8.28 8.63 10.47
N GLN A 57 -7.77 7.46 10.05
CA GLN A 57 -8.09 6.18 10.66
C GLN A 57 -7.46 6.04 12.05
N GLU A 58 -8.14 5.32 12.94
CA GLU A 58 -7.63 4.99 14.28
C GLU A 58 -6.27 4.28 14.23
N GLN A 59 -6.09 3.44 13.21
CA GLN A 59 -4.88 2.68 12.95
C GLN A 59 -3.66 3.59 12.76
N ALA A 60 -3.82 4.74 12.09
CA ALA A 60 -2.75 5.71 11.95
C ALA A 60 -2.37 6.36 13.29
N ARG A 61 -3.37 6.63 14.15
CA ARG A 61 -3.14 7.17 15.51
C ARG A 61 -2.44 6.15 16.42
N ILE A 62 -2.84 4.88 16.33
CA ILE A 62 -2.18 3.77 17.03
C ILE A 62 -0.72 3.66 16.58
N ALA A 63 -0.45 3.67 15.27
CA ALA A 63 0.91 3.59 14.74
C ALA A 63 1.78 4.77 15.19
N ALA A 64 1.22 5.98 15.21
CA ALA A 64 1.92 7.17 15.68
C ALA A 64 2.26 7.09 17.18
N LYS A 65 1.35 6.56 18.00
CA LYS A 65 1.56 6.37 19.44
C LYS A 65 2.62 5.32 19.74
N GLU A 66 2.61 4.22 19.00
CA GLU A 66 3.49 3.07 19.22
C GLU A 66 4.81 3.17 18.44
N GLY A 67 4.93 4.14 17.52
CA GLY A 67 6.12 4.37 16.71
C GLY A 67 6.37 3.31 15.63
N ALA A 68 5.40 2.43 15.37
CA ALA A 68 5.54 1.31 14.44
C ALA A 68 4.22 0.95 13.74
N TRP A 69 4.35 0.33 12.56
CA TRP A 69 3.25 -0.35 11.87
C TRP A 69 3.54 -1.85 11.89
N TRP A 70 2.68 -2.64 12.53
CA TRP A 70 2.73 -4.10 12.43
C TRP A 70 1.69 -4.61 11.44
N THR A 71 1.91 -5.79 10.87
CA THR A 71 1.07 -6.37 9.81
C THR A 71 -0.41 -6.40 10.18
N ARG A 72 -0.76 -6.77 11.42
CA ARG A 72 -2.17 -6.78 11.86
C ARG A 72 -2.80 -5.38 11.87
N LEU A 73 -2.01 -4.32 12.10
CA LEU A 73 -2.50 -2.94 12.02
C LEU A 73 -2.75 -2.53 10.57
N LEU A 74 -1.84 -2.88 9.66
CA LEU A 74 -1.98 -2.65 8.22
C LEU A 74 -3.18 -3.39 7.64
N ASN A 75 -3.40 -4.65 8.03
CA ASN A 75 -4.60 -5.41 7.66
C ASN A 75 -5.88 -4.64 8.03
N ARG A 76 -5.99 -4.22 9.29
CA ARG A 76 -7.16 -3.47 9.78
C ARG A 76 -7.31 -2.11 9.12
N ALA A 77 -6.21 -1.44 8.79
CA ALA A 77 -6.23 -0.16 8.09
C ALA A 77 -6.77 -0.33 6.66
N SER A 78 -6.31 -1.37 5.95
CA SER A 78 -6.79 -1.73 4.63
C SER A 78 -8.28 -2.09 4.64
N GLU A 79 -8.73 -2.93 5.58
CA GLU A 79 -10.13 -3.31 5.73
C GLU A 79 -11.02 -2.09 6.05
N GLY A 80 -10.61 -1.26 7.00
CA GLY A 80 -11.34 -0.04 7.34
C GLY A 80 -11.34 0.99 6.19
N ALA A 81 -10.33 0.98 5.31
CA ALA A 81 -10.29 1.87 4.16
C ALA A 81 -11.26 1.38 3.10
N ALA A 82 -11.28 0.07 2.83
CA ALA A 82 -12.23 -0.57 1.93
C ALA A 82 -13.68 -0.25 2.33
N GLU A 83 -14.01 -0.44 3.62
CA GLU A 83 -15.34 -0.14 4.17
C GLU A 83 -15.69 1.35 4.03
N LYS A 84 -14.81 2.25 4.48
CA LYS A 84 -15.05 3.70 4.45
C LYS A 84 -15.22 4.26 3.05
N LEU A 85 -14.56 3.66 2.05
CA LEU A 85 -14.59 4.11 0.66
C LEU A 85 -15.62 3.37 -0.19
N GLY A 86 -16.21 2.28 0.29
CA GLY A 86 -17.07 1.40 -0.50
C GLY A 86 -16.34 0.70 -1.64
N ILE A 87 -15.03 0.41 -1.46
CA ILE A 87 -14.18 -0.26 -2.45
C ILE A 87 -13.70 -1.58 -1.84
N GLU A 88 -14.53 -2.61 -1.93
CA GLU A 88 -14.28 -3.92 -1.29
C GLU A 88 -12.96 -4.55 -1.77
N GLU A 89 -12.60 -4.33 -3.04
CA GLU A 89 -11.40 -4.89 -3.66
C GLU A 89 -10.10 -4.40 -3.01
N LEU A 90 -10.11 -3.25 -2.34
CA LEU A 90 -8.94 -2.69 -1.67
C LEU A 90 -8.36 -3.66 -0.63
N ALA A 91 -9.23 -4.32 0.14
CA ALA A 91 -8.82 -5.34 1.11
C ALA A 91 -8.26 -6.60 0.42
N LEU A 92 -8.73 -6.93 -0.78
CA LEU A 92 -8.21 -8.05 -1.57
C LEU A 92 -6.85 -7.73 -2.19
N TRP A 93 -6.64 -6.51 -2.68
CA TRP A 93 -5.35 -6.06 -3.20
C TRP A 93 -4.26 -6.09 -2.13
N TRP A 94 -4.59 -5.70 -0.90
CA TRP A 94 -3.69 -5.85 0.25
C TRP A 94 -3.35 -7.32 0.54
N LYS A 95 -4.32 -8.24 0.46
CA LYS A 95 -4.04 -9.69 0.61
C LYS A 95 -3.09 -10.21 -0.47
N ALA A 96 -3.22 -9.73 -1.71
CA ALA A 96 -2.28 -10.04 -2.77
C ALA A 96 -0.86 -9.51 -2.48
N ALA A 97 -0.75 -8.32 -1.87
CA ALA A 97 0.54 -7.79 -1.41
C ALA A 97 1.18 -8.68 -0.32
N TYR A 98 0.37 -9.14 0.64
CA TYR A 98 0.85 -10.05 1.68
C TYR A 98 1.28 -11.40 1.10
N TYR A 99 0.56 -11.91 0.10
CA TYR A 99 0.96 -13.11 -0.65
C TYR A 99 2.32 -12.93 -1.34
N LEU A 100 2.56 -11.80 -2.01
CA LEU A 100 3.87 -11.49 -2.59
C LEU A 100 4.97 -11.43 -1.51
N HIS A 101 4.69 -10.85 -0.35
CA HIS A 101 5.67 -10.78 0.74
C HIS A 101 6.06 -12.16 1.26
N VAL A 102 5.08 -13.02 1.53
CA VAL A 102 5.34 -14.36 2.08
C VAL A 102 5.87 -15.28 1.01
N GLU A 103 5.08 -15.56 -0.03
CA GLU A 103 5.42 -16.58 -1.02
C GLU A 103 6.51 -16.11 -1.99
N GLY A 104 6.57 -14.80 -2.28
CA GLY A 104 7.53 -14.24 -3.22
C GLY A 104 8.87 -13.85 -2.58
N PHE A 105 8.85 -13.12 -1.46
CA PHE A 105 10.07 -12.64 -0.83
C PHE A 105 10.66 -13.62 0.20
N HIS A 106 9.88 -14.04 1.21
CA HIS A 106 10.41 -14.92 2.27
C HIS A 106 10.65 -16.34 1.79
N GLU A 107 9.73 -16.88 0.98
CA GLU A 107 9.77 -18.28 0.55
C GLU A 107 10.37 -18.47 -0.85
N ALA A 108 10.52 -17.38 -1.63
CA ALA A 108 11.07 -17.39 -3.00
C ALA A 108 10.41 -18.42 -3.94
N ARG A 109 9.10 -18.64 -3.81
CA ARG A 109 8.34 -19.63 -4.59
C ARG A 109 7.70 -19.08 -5.86
N LEU A 110 7.63 -17.76 -6.01
CA LEU A 110 6.96 -17.11 -7.13
C LEU A 110 7.95 -16.82 -8.26
N ASP A 111 7.56 -17.17 -9.48
CA ASP A 111 8.29 -16.78 -10.69
C ASP A 111 7.87 -15.38 -11.19
N SER A 112 8.51 -14.89 -12.25
CA SER A 112 8.19 -13.58 -12.84
C SER A 112 6.73 -13.47 -13.30
N GLU A 113 6.15 -14.55 -13.80
CA GLU A 113 4.76 -14.55 -14.27
C GLU A 113 3.76 -14.54 -13.11
N ASP A 114 4.05 -15.23 -12.01
CA ASP A 114 3.29 -15.13 -10.75
C ASP A 114 3.29 -13.69 -10.20
N VAL A 115 4.49 -13.08 -10.15
CA VAL A 115 4.64 -11.70 -9.65
C VAL A 115 3.91 -10.72 -10.56
N LYS A 116 4.01 -10.88 -11.89
CA LYS A 116 3.32 -10.04 -12.88
C LYS A 116 1.80 -10.13 -12.80
N ARG A 117 1.26 -11.34 -12.54
CA ARG A 117 -0.20 -11.51 -12.30
C ARG A 117 -0.68 -10.76 -11.08
N ASN A 118 0.13 -10.68 -10.02
CA ASN A 118 -0.22 -9.98 -8.79
C ASN A 118 0.10 -8.48 -8.83
N TYR A 119 1.05 -8.04 -9.67
CA TYR A 119 1.43 -6.64 -9.86
C TYR A 119 0.21 -5.73 -10.09
N ARG A 120 -0.73 -6.16 -10.92
CA ARG A 120 -1.95 -5.38 -11.24
C ARG A 120 -2.76 -4.99 -9.99
N TYR A 121 -2.75 -5.80 -8.94
CA TYR A 121 -3.46 -5.50 -7.70
C TYR A 121 -2.71 -4.45 -6.88
N ILE A 122 -1.39 -4.51 -6.88
CA ILE A 122 -0.52 -3.54 -6.20
C ILE A 122 -0.61 -2.18 -6.91
N GLU A 123 -0.56 -2.19 -8.24
CA GLU A 123 -0.78 -1.00 -9.06
C GLU A 123 -2.17 -0.40 -8.82
N ALA A 124 -3.22 -1.22 -8.78
CA ALA A 124 -4.58 -0.76 -8.48
C ALA A 124 -4.67 -0.11 -7.08
N LEU A 125 -4.06 -0.71 -6.06
CA LEU A 125 -4.02 -0.15 -4.71
C LEU A 125 -3.31 1.20 -4.65
N VAL A 126 -2.12 1.31 -5.24
CA VAL A 126 -1.31 2.53 -5.23
C VAL A 126 -1.98 3.64 -6.06
N THR A 127 -2.48 3.34 -7.25
CA THR A 127 -3.15 4.34 -8.11
C THR A 127 -4.49 4.80 -7.55
N THR A 128 -5.24 3.90 -6.90
CA THR A 128 -6.49 4.27 -6.20
C THR A 128 -6.20 5.17 -5.00
N THR A 129 -5.17 4.83 -4.21
CA THR A 129 -4.65 5.68 -3.13
C THR A 129 -4.32 7.09 -3.63
N GLU A 130 -3.55 7.18 -4.73
CA GLU A 130 -3.19 8.46 -5.34
C GLU A 130 -4.42 9.30 -5.72
N LYS A 131 -5.40 8.69 -6.39
CA LYS A 131 -6.63 9.37 -6.80
C LYS A 131 -7.43 9.89 -5.61
N ILE A 132 -7.58 9.07 -4.57
CA ILE A 132 -8.33 9.45 -3.36
C ILE A 132 -7.66 10.63 -2.65
N LEU A 133 -6.33 10.60 -2.51
CA LEU A 133 -5.61 11.67 -1.83
C LEU A 133 -5.60 12.97 -2.66
N LYS A 134 -5.48 12.89 -3.99
CA LYS A 134 -5.57 14.07 -4.86
C LYS A 134 -6.96 14.68 -4.89
N ALA A 135 -8.03 13.88 -4.81
CA ALA A 135 -9.40 14.40 -4.79
C ALA A 135 -9.76 15.13 -3.48
N LYS A 136 -8.95 14.96 -2.43
CA LYS A 136 -9.11 15.63 -1.13
C LYS A 136 -8.25 16.88 -0.95
N ALA A 137 -7.24 17.07 -1.81
CA ALA A 137 -6.33 18.22 -1.79
C ALA A 137 -6.97 19.43 -2.49
#